data_AF-S4P7L1-F1
#
_entry.id   AF-S4P7L1-F1
#
_cell.length_a   1.000
_cell.length_b   1.000
_cell.length_c   1.000
_cell.angle_alpha   90.00
_cell.angle_beta   90.00
_cell.angle_gamma   90.00
#
_symmetry.space_group_name_H-M   'P 1'
#
loop_
_entity.id
_entity.type
_entity.pdbx_description
1 polymer ?
#
loop_
_entity_poly.entity_id
_entity_poly.type
_entity_poly.pdbx_seq_one_letter_code
_entity_poly.pdbx_strand_id
1 'polypeptide(L)' 'RASWSQENLEKAMRAVEKGLLSQIAAAKRHGIPRRTLRNHLKLGSSEKRIGRKAVLNKDQEGELIKEFQDLQSNGTSITK' A
#
# COMPACT_ATOMS: atom_id res chain seq x y z
N ARG A 1 -19.09 -2.71 -2.83
CA ARG A 1 -17.63 -2.61 -3.16
C ARG A 1 -17.22 -1.14 -3.02
N ALA A 2 -16.03 -0.84 -2.52
CA ALA A 2 -15.60 0.55 -2.32
C ALA A 2 -15.27 1.22 -3.67
N SER A 3 -16.01 2.28 -4.02
CA SER A 3 -15.95 2.98 -5.33
C SER A 3 -14.72 3.89 -5.52
N TRP A 4 -13.88 4.06 -4.49
CA TRP A 4 -12.76 4.99 -4.54
C TRP A 4 -11.46 4.34 -5.06
N SER A 5 -10.71 5.08 -5.87
CA SER A 5 -9.39 4.73 -6.39
C SER A 5 -8.26 5.17 -5.44
N GLN A 6 -7.09 4.57 -5.59
CA GLN A 6 -5.87 4.99 -4.86
C GLN A 6 -5.49 6.44 -5.18
N GLU A 7 -5.68 6.87 -6.42
CA GLU A 7 -5.46 8.25 -6.85
C GLU A 7 -6.36 9.26 -6.09
N ASN A 8 -7.65 8.92 -5.91
CA ASN A 8 -8.55 9.77 -5.14
C ASN A 8 -8.08 9.93 -3.69
N LEU A 9 -7.56 8.84 -3.10
CA LEU A 9 -7.04 8.83 -1.74
C LEU A 9 -5.79 9.68 -1.61
N GLU A 10 -4.86 9.57 -2.56
CA GLU A 10 -3.66 10.39 -2.60
C GLU A 10 -3.98 11.88 -2.73
N LYS A 11 -4.90 12.25 -3.64
CA LYS A 11 -5.35 13.64 -3.80
C LYS A 11 -6.00 14.17 -2.51
N ALA A 12 -6.83 13.36 -1.86
CA ALA A 12 -7.47 13.73 -0.61
C ALA A 12 -6.48 13.90 0.54
N MET A 13 -5.49 13.01 0.68
CA MET A 13 -4.45 13.13 1.71
C MET A 13 -3.60 14.38 1.49
N ARG A 14 -3.12 14.61 0.26
CA ARG A 14 -2.33 15.81 -0.09
C ARG A 14 -3.08 17.11 0.21
N ALA A 15 -4.39 17.15 -0.07
CA ALA A 15 -5.19 18.34 0.20
C ALA A 15 -5.33 18.63 1.71
N VAL A 16 -5.37 17.58 2.54
CA VAL A 16 -5.42 17.72 4.00
C VAL A 16 -4.05 18.09 4.57
N GLU A 17 -2.97 17.45 4.11
CA GLU A 17 -1.59 17.73 4.55
C GLU A 17 -1.16 19.16 4.24
N LYS A 18 -1.55 19.68 3.06
CA LYS A 18 -1.30 21.07 2.67
C LYS A 18 -2.20 22.09 3.37
N GLY A 19 -3.12 21.65 4.24
CA GLY A 19 -4.08 22.53 4.92
C GLY A 19 -5.14 23.15 4.01
N LEU A 20 -5.27 22.68 2.76
CA LEU A 20 -6.21 23.24 1.77
C LEU A 20 -7.67 22.88 2.08
N LEU A 21 -7.89 21.70 2.67
CA LEU A 21 -9.22 21.18 2.99
C LEU A 21 -9.22 20.49 4.35
N SER A 22 -10.33 20.58 5.08
CA SER A 22 -10.56 19.73 6.25
C SER A 22 -10.74 18.27 5.85
N GLN A 23 -10.48 17.33 6.76
CA GLN A 23 -10.66 15.89 6.52
C GLN A 23 -12.08 15.54 6.01
N ILE A 24 -13.11 16.26 6.48
CA ILE A 24 -14.49 16.06 6.05
C ILE A 24 -14.69 16.56 4.62
N ALA A 25 -14.18 17.76 4.32
CA ALA A 25 -14.30 18.37 3.00
C ALA A 25 -13.54 17.56 1.93
N ALA A 26 -12.32 17.10 2.24
CA ALA A 26 -11.54 16.24 1.36
C ALA A 26 -12.22 14.89 1.10
N ALA A 27 -12.77 14.26 2.15
CA ALA A 27 -13.51 13.01 2.03
C ALA A 27 -14.73 13.15 1.08
N LYS A 28 -15.52 14.21 1.24
CA LYS A 28 -16.69 14.48 0.38
C LYS A 28 -16.28 14.80 -1.06
N ARG A 29 -15.25 15.62 -1.24
CA ARG A 29 -14.77 16.05 -2.57
C ARG A 29 -14.22 14.90 -3.41
N HIS A 30 -13.53 13.95 -2.78
CA HIS A 30 -12.89 12.84 -3.48
C HIS A 30 -13.69 11.52 -3.41
N GLY A 31 -14.88 11.53 -2.79
CA GLY A 31 -15.76 10.35 -2.71
C GLY A 31 -15.22 9.22 -1.84
N ILE A 32 -14.49 9.55 -0.76
CA ILE A 32 -13.82 8.57 0.11
C ILE A 32 -14.48 8.58 1.48
N PRO A 33 -14.74 7.41 2.10
CA PRO A 33 -15.22 7.37 3.47
C PRO A 33 -14.26 8.08 4.42
N ARG A 34 -14.78 8.96 5.28
CA ARG A 34 -13.96 9.75 6.20
C ARG A 34 -13.05 8.91 7.10
N ARG A 35 -13.54 7.75 7.56
CA ARG A 35 -12.75 6.81 8.37
C ARG A 35 -11.56 6.24 7.58
N THR A 36 -11.76 5.94 6.30
CA THR A 36 -10.69 5.51 5.39
C THR A 36 -9.63 6.60 5.26
N LEU A 37 -10.03 7.83 4.91
CA LEU A 37 -9.08 8.95 4.79
C LEU A 37 -8.30 9.17 6.08
N ARG A 38 -8.97 9.16 7.24
CA ARG A 38 -8.32 9.31 8.54
C ARG A 38 -7.31 8.19 8.82
N ASN A 39 -7.65 6.94 8.50
CA ASN A 39 -6.76 5.80 8.74
C ASN A 39 -5.50 5.89 7.88
N HIS A 40 -5.65 6.29 6.61
CA HIS A 40 -4.52 6.47 5.70
C HIS A 40 -3.65 7.67 6.08
N LEU A 41 -4.24 8.78 6.55
CA LEU A 41 -3.50 9.90 7.12
C LEU A 41 -2.67 9.51 8.36
N LYS A 42 -3.21 8.63 9.21
CA LYS A 42 -2.46 8.09 10.37
C LYS A 42 -1.34 7.13 9.95
N LEU A 43 -1.58 6.33 8.90
CA LEU A 43 -0.60 5.37 8.38
C LEU A 43 0.50 6.05 7.55
N GLY A 44 0.22 7.23 6.99
CA GLY A 44 1.13 7.93 6.07
C GLY A 44 1.22 7.27 4.69
N SER A 45 0.28 6.42 4.31
CA SER A 45 0.32 5.67 3.05
C SER A 45 -1.01 5.75 2.32
N SER A 46 -0.96 6.02 1.02
CA SER A 46 -2.11 6.00 0.10
C SER A 46 -2.36 4.60 -0.47
N GLU A 47 -1.55 3.60 -0.11
CA GLU A 47 -1.64 2.27 -0.70
C GLU A 47 -2.96 1.59 -0.34
N LYS A 48 -3.74 1.28 -1.38
CA LYS A 48 -4.96 0.51 -1.22
C LYS A 48 -4.62 -0.97 -1.12
N ARG A 49 -4.28 -1.43 0.09
CA ARG A 49 -4.06 -2.86 0.33
C ARG A 49 -5.36 -3.58 0.64
N ILE A 50 -5.63 -4.65 -0.10
CA ILE A 50 -6.68 -5.61 0.22
C ILE A 50 -6.00 -6.80 0.92
N GLY A 51 -6.40 -7.08 2.17
CA GLY A 51 -5.89 -8.22 2.93
C GLY A 51 -4.71 -7.92 3.87
N ARG A 52 -4.10 -9.01 4.36
CA ARG A 52 -3.00 -8.98 5.34
C ARG A 52 -1.74 -8.37 4.73
N LYS A 53 -0.85 -7.84 5.58
CA LYS A 53 0.48 -7.41 5.15
C LYS A 53 1.27 -8.64 4.69
N ALA A 54 2.04 -8.50 3.61
CA ALA A 54 3.00 -9.53 3.21
C ALA A 54 3.98 -9.80 4.37
N VAL A 55 4.31 -11.07 4.58
CA VAL A 55 5.27 -11.48 5.62
C VAL A 55 6.68 -11.12 5.18
N LEU A 56 6.99 -11.34 3.91
CA LEU A 56 8.26 -10.98 3.29
C LEU A 56 8.21 -9.56 2.73
N ASN A 57 9.31 -8.83 2.84
CA ASN A 57 9.52 -7.58 2.11
C ASN A 57 10.01 -7.87 0.67
N LYS A 58 10.10 -6.83 -0.16
CA LYS A 58 10.49 -6.98 -1.58
C LYS A 58 11.90 -7.54 -1.77
N ASP A 59 12.81 -7.19 -0.85
CA ASP A 59 14.21 -7.65 -0.91
C ASP A 59 14.28 -9.14 -0.58
N GLN A 60 13.59 -9.58 0.48
CA GLN A 60 13.45 -10.98 0.88
C GLN A 60 12.74 -11.82 -0.19
N GLU A 61 11.71 -11.28 -0.84
CA GLU A 61 11.08 -11.93 -1.99
C GLU A 61 12.10 -12.11 -3.14
N GLY A 62 12.95 -11.10 -3.39
CA GLY A 62 13.99 -11.15 -4.41
C GLY A 62 15.08 -12.19 -4.12
N GLU A 63 15.54 -12.26 -2.88
CA GLU A 63 16.46 -13.32 -2.42
C GLU A 63 15.84 -14.69 -2.62
N LEU A 64 14.59 -14.89 -2.20
CA LEU A 64 13.89 -16.17 -2.35
C LEU A 64 13.73 -16.58 -3.83
N ILE A 65 13.44 -15.63 -4.72
CA ILE A 65 13.32 -15.87 -6.17
C ILE A 65 14.67 -16.30 -6.75
N LYS A 66 15.75 -15.62 -6.37
CA LYS A 66 17.09 -15.96 -6.83
C LYS A 66 17.46 -17.38 -6.40
N GLU A 67 17.22 -17.70 -5.12
CA GLU A 67 17.44 -19.04 -4.60
C GLU A 67 16.66 -20.10 -5.38
N PHE A 68 15.38 -19.84 -5.73
CA PHE A 68 14.60 -20.75 -6.57
C PHE A 68 15.16 -20.95 -7.98
N GLN A 69 15.73 -19.91 -8.59
CA GLN A 69 16.35 -20.01 -9.91
C GLN A 69 17.67 -20.81 -9.88
N ASP A 70 18.47 -20.60 -8.84
CA ASP A 70 19.72 -21.33 -8.61
C ASP A 70 19.43 -22.82 -8.36
N LEU A 71 18.38 -23.10 -7.60
CA LEU A 71 17.78 -24.43 -7.39
C LEU A 71 17.38 -25.12 -8.69
N GLN A 72 16.64 -24.42 -9.56
CA GLN A 72 16.17 -24.96 -10.84
C GLN A 72 17.33 -25.29 -11.78
N SER A 73 18.40 -24.50 -11.73
CA SER A 73 19.55 -24.64 -12.62
C SER A 73 20.52 -25.73 -12.16
N ASN A 74 20.74 -25.86 -10.85
CA ASN A 74 21.82 -26.69 -10.30
C ASN A 74 21.33 -27.93 -9.52
N GLY A 75 20.01 -28.10 -9.34
CA GLY A 75 19.42 -29.28 -8.68
C GLY A 75 19.67 -29.36 -7.17
N THR A 76 20.30 -28.34 -6.57
CA THR A 76 20.56 -28.26 -5.13
C THR A 76 20.05 -26.92 -4.60
N SER A 77 19.11 -26.96 -3.65
CA SER A 77 19.05 -25.92 -2.60
C SER A 77 19.80 -26.46 -1.42
N ILE A 78 20.30 -25.57 -0.57
CA ILE A 78 20.06 -25.59 0.87
C ILE A 78 20.83 -24.38 1.42
N THR A 79 20.19 -23.64 2.32
CA THR A 79 20.82 -22.76 3.31
C THR A 79 22.31 -23.04 3.51
N LYS A 80 23.16 -22.04 3.28
CA LYS A 80 24.44 -21.95 3.98
C LYS A 80 24.25 -21.24 5.31
#